data_AF-A0A5M9M8E0-F1
#
_entry.id   AF-A0A5M9M8E0-F1
#
_cell.length_a   1.000
_cell.length_b   1.000
_cell.length_c   1.000
_cell.angle_alpha   90.00
_cell.angle_beta   90.00
_cell.angle_gamma   90.00
#
_symmetry.space_group_name_H-M   'P 1'
#
loop_
_entity.id
_entity.type
_entity.pdbx_description
1 polymer ?
#
loop_
_entity_poly.entity_id
_entity_poly.type
_entity_poly.pdbx_seq_one_letter_code
_entity_poly.pdbx_strand_id
1 'polypeptide(L)'
;MMQGFGANTFVPVNKEGKRHFVKFLWIPHLGVHSLVWDESLKLAGQDPDSHRKDLIEAIDNKAYPKWAFAIQVIPEEKQGHFVFAILVATKIWPEELVDVAIELHIANHTQSHVVPGIDFSDDPLRQGRKFSYFDTQISRLDWATFGRKFPSIARCSCAGEGISSDHGKRSKHLSQMKFPPSEPTIASLRITIIIGDRYDPVAFNGIKTAVASAGALSFDIGMKRSLIYAHGESKESAK
;
A
#
# COMPACT_ATOMS: atom_id res chain seq x y z
N MET A 1 14.12 -23.71 1.57
CA MET A 1 13.20 -24.87 1.51
C MET A 1 11.82 -24.48 2.06
N MET A 2 11.09 -23.61 1.35
CA MET A 2 9.82 -23.06 1.83
C MET A 2 8.90 -22.73 0.65
N GLN A 3 7.60 -22.77 0.89
CA GLN A 3 6.60 -22.24 -0.05
C GLN A 3 6.55 -20.70 0.01
N GLY A 4 6.16 -20.09 -1.10
CA GLY A 4 5.86 -18.66 -1.17
C GLY A 4 4.40 -18.44 -1.55
N PHE A 5 3.76 -17.43 -0.97
CA PHE A 5 2.36 -17.10 -1.24
C PHE A 5 2.18 -15.61 -1.49
N GLY A 6 1.33 -15.25 -2.45
CA GLY A 6 0.89 -13.86 -2.65
C GLY A 6 -0.01 -13.34 -1.51
N ALA A 7 -0.60 -14.26 -0.73
CA ALA A 7 -1.57 -14.06 0.35
C ALA A 7 -2.89 -13.40 -0.07
N ASN A 8 -2.82 -12.18 -0.60
CA ASN A 8 -3.97 -11.44 -1.11
C ASN A 8 -4.48 -12.04 -2.43
N THR A 9 -5.74 -11.76 -2.73
CA THR A 9 -6.38 -12.15 -3.99
C THR A 9 -6.07 -11.12 -5.09
N PHE A 10 -5.81 -11.61 -6.30
CA PHE A 10 -5.52 -10.82 -7.50
C PHE A 10 -6.63 -10.96 -8.54
N VAL A 11 -6.73 -10.00 -9.45
CA VAL A 11 -7.79 -10.00 -10.45
C VAL A 11 -7.19 -9.90 -11.86
N PRO A 12 -6.67 -10.99 -12.44
CA PRO A 12 -6.36 -10.99 -13.86
C PRO A 12 -7.58 -10.74 -14.72
N VAL A 13 -7.39 -9.95 -15.76
CA VAL A 13 -8.39 -9.59 -16.77
C VAL A 13 -7.89 -10.12 -18.11
N ASN A 14 -8.67 -10.99 -18.75
CA ASN A 14 -8.30 -11.54 -20.05
C ASN A 14 -8.53 -10.50 -21.18
N LYS A 15 -8.14 -10.84 -22.42
CA LYS A 15 -8.32 -9.95 -23.59
C LYS A 15 -9.78 -9.61 -23.90
N GLU A 16 -10.73 -10.42 -23.42
CA GLU A 16 -12.18 -10.20 -23.57
C GLU A 16 -12.76 -9.31 -22.45
N GLY A 17 -11.94 -8.87 -21.48
CA GLY A 17 -12.40 -8.10 -20.33
C GLY A 17 -12.97 -8.93 -19.18
N LYS A 18 -12.93 -10.26 -19.25
CA LYS A 18 -13.42 -11.15 -18.17
C LYS A 18 -12.42 -11.22 -17.02
N ARG A 19 -12.92 -11.00 -15.82
CA ARG A 19 -12.15 -10.99 -14.58
C ARG A 19 -12.16 -12.37 -13.94
N HIS A 20 -11.04 -12.75 -13.35
CA HIS A 20 -10.90 -13.96 -12.55
C HIS A 20 -10.21 -13.60 -11.24
N PHE A 21 -10.54 -14.26 -10.15
CA PHE A 21 -9.83 -14.13 -8.90
C PHE A 21 -8.70 -15.15 -8.83
N VAL A 22 -7.49 -14.71 -8.48
CA VAL A 22 -6.30 -15.56 -8.46
C VAL A 22 -5.51 -15.40 -7.18
N LYS A 23 -5.02 -16.52 -6.65
CA LYS A 23 -3.93 -16.54 -5.66
C LYS A 23 -2.68 -17.13 -6.28
N PHE A 24 -1.53 -16.53 -5.95
CA PHE A 24 -0.22 -16.95 -6.43
C PHE A 24 0.50 -17.81 -5.39
N LEU A 25 1.11 -18.90 -5.85
CA LEU A 25 1.84 -19.86 -5.05
C LEU A 25 3.20 -20.15 -5.70
N TRP A 26 4.21 -20.38 -4.86
CA TRP A 26 5.54 -20.81 -5.25
C TRP A 26 5.89 -22.09 -4.51
N ILE A 27 6.02 -23.19 -5.25
CA ILE A 27 6.24 -24.53 -4.71
C ILE A 27 7.73 -24.87 -4.86
N PRO A 28 8.49 -25.09 -3.76
CA PRO A 28 9.93 -25.33 -3.83
C PRO A 28 10.24 -26.71 -4.42
N HIS A 29 11.16 -26.79 -5.38
CA HIS A 29 11.61 -28.08 -5.94
C HIS A 29 12.36 -28.93 -4.90
N LEU A 30 13.04 -28.29 -3.96
CA LEU A 30 13.77 -28.97 -2.88
C LEU A 30 12.86 -29.48 -1.75
N GLY A 31 11.55 -29.22 -1.84
CA GLY A 31 10.60 -29.52 -0.79
C GLY A 31 10.56 -28.47 0.33
N VAL A 32 9.69 -28.73 1.30
CA VAL A 32 9.48 -27.90 2.49
C VAL A 32 10.12 -28.60 3.67
N HIS A 33 11.08 -27.92 4.31
CA HIS A 33 11.84 -28.42 5.44
C HIS A 33 11.86 -27.37 6.54
N SER A 34 11.99 -27.79 7.79
CA SER A 34 11.93 -26.88 8.94
C SER A 34 12.87 -27.34 10.05
N LEU A 35 13.39 -26.37 10.80
CA LEU A 35 14.17 -26.61 12.00
C LEU A 35 13.25 -26.94 13.17
N VAL A 36 13.77 -27.65 14.15
CA VAL A 36 13.11 -27.79 15.46
C VAL A 36 13.45 -26.59 16.34
N TRP A 37 12.59 -26.29 17.32
CA TRP A 37 12.71 -25.06 18.12
C TRP A 37 14.05 -24.92 18.85
N ASP A 38 14.51 -25.98 19.51
CA ASP A 38 15.80 -25.98 20.25
C ASP A 38 17.00 -25.69 19.33
N GLU A 39 17.02 -26.30 18.14
CA GLU A 39 18.04 -26.06 17.13
C GLU A 39 17.98 -24.62 16.60
N SER A 40 16.77 -24.13 16.29
CA SER A 40 16.59 -22.77 15.78
C SER A 40 17.12 -21.69 16.74
N LEU A 41 16.95 -21.91 18.05
CA LEU A 41 17.40 -20.98 19.09
C LEU A 41 18.93 -20.97 19.23
N LYS A 42 19.56 -22.16 19.18
CA LYS A 42 21.01 -22.30 19.17
C LYS A 42 21.61 -21.66 17.91
N LEU A 43 21.02 -21.94 16.75
CA LEU A 43 21.45 -21.39 15.46
C LEU A 43 21.34 -19.87 15.43
N ALA A 44 20.27 -19.29 16.00
CA ALA A 44 20.10 -17.83 16.06
C ALA A 44 21.21 -17.13 16.86
N GLY A 45 21.78 -17.80 17.88
CA GLY A 45 22.91 -17.28 18.65
C GLY A 45 24.26 -17.55 18.01
N GLN A 46 24.46 -18.75 17.45
CA GLN A 46 25.73 -19.18 16.87
C GLN A 46 25.98 -18.59 15.48
N ASP A 47 24.94 -18.53 14.65
CA ASP A 47 24.99 -17.98 13.30
C ASP A 47 23.67 -17.30 12.90
N PRO A 48 23.48 -16.02 13.28
CA PRO A 48 22.28 -15.26 12.93
C PRO A 48 22.14 -15.01 11.41
N ASP A 49 23.20 -15.22 10.62
CA ASP A 49 23.21 -15.06 9.17
C ASP A 49 23.07 -16.40 8.41
N SER A 50 22.80 -17.51 9.12
CA SER A 50 22.72 -18.87 8.57
C SER A 50 21.92 -18.97 7.26
N HIS A 51 20.69 -18.44 7.20
CA HIS A 51 19.88 -18.45 5.97
C HIS A 51 20.45 -17.61 4.83
N ARG A 52 21.15 -16.51 5.13
CA ARG A 52 21.81 -15.68 4.10
C ARG A 52 23.01 -16.42 3.52
N LYS A 53 23.82 -17.04 4.40
CA LYS A 53 24.98 -17.84 4.02
C LYS A 53 24.57 -19.04 3.18
N ASP A 54 23.56 -19.81 3.61
CA ASP A 54 23.01 -20.95 2.87
C ASP A 54 22.64 -20.55 1.42
N LEU A 55 21.92 -19.43 1.26
CA LEU A 55 21.53 -18.96 -0.07
C LEU A 55 22.74 -18.53 -0.92
N ILE A 56 23.69 -17.79 -0.35
CA ILE A 56 24.89 -17.33 -1.07
C ILE A 56 25.73 -18.53 -1.49
N GLU A 57 26.00 -19.45 -0.56
CA GLU A 57 26.78 -20.65 -0.81
C GLU A 57 26.12 -21.54 -1.88
N ALA A 58 24.80 -21.71 -1.83
CA ALA A 58 24.07 -22.43 -2.87
C ALA A 58 24.25 -21.78 -4.26
N ILE A 59 24.21 -20.45 -4.34
CA ILE A 59 24.41 -19.71 -5.59
C ILE A 59 25.86 -19.83 -6.08
N ASP A 60 26.84 -19.67 -5.20
CA ASP A 60 28.27 -19.75 -5.51
C ASP A 60 28.66 -21.16 -6.00
N ASN A 61 28.03 -22.18 -5.40
CA ASN A 61 28.17 -23.59 -5.79
C ASN A 61 27.31 -23.98 -7.01
N LYS A 62 26.64 -23.01 -7.66
CA LYS A 62 25.75 -23.22 -8.82
C LYS A 62 24.55 -24.13 -8.55
N ALA A 63 24.20 -24.34 -7.28
CA ALA A 63 23.00 -25.03 -6.83
C ALA A 63 21.82 -24.05 -6.73
N TYR A 64 21.39 -23.51 -7.87
CA TYR A 64 20.37 -22.46 -7.90
C TYR A 64 19.02 -22.96 -7.35
N PRO A 65 18.45 -22.30 -6.33
CA PRO A 65 17.17 -22.71 -5.79
C PRO A 65 16.05 -22.43 -6.82
N LYS A 66 15.12 -23.38 -6.94
CA LYS A 66 14.03 -23.35 -7.92
C LYS A 66 12.68 -23.49 -7.23
N TRP A 67 11.69 -22.78 -7.79
CA TRP A 67 10.29 -22.89 -7.40
C TRP A 67 9.43 -23.03 -8.66
N ALA A 68 8.44 -23.91 -8.60
CA ALA A 68 7.36 -23.97 -9.56
C ALA A 68 6.35 -22.87 -9.23
N PHE A 69 6.03 -22.03 -10.20
CA PHE A 69 5.00 -21.02 -10.05
C PHE A 69 3.63 -21.65 -10.35
N ALA A 70 2.71 -21.48 -9.42
CA ALA A 70 1.38 -22.06 -9.48
C ALA A 70 0.32 -21.02 -9.13
N ILE A 71 -0.88 -21.22 -9.66
CA ILE A 71 -2.02 -20.33 -9.46
C ILE A 71 -3.26 -21.11 -9.07
N GLN A 72 -4.05 -20.54 -8.17
CA GLN A 72 -5.43 -20.96 -7.95
C GLN A 72 -6.34 -19.94 -8.63
N VAL A 73 -7.36 -20.40 -9.35
CA VAL A 73 -8.24 -19.54 -10.15
C VAL A 73 -9.70 -19.78 -9.77
N ILE A 74 -10.40 -18.70 -9.44
CA ILE A 74 -11.85 -18.68 -9.18
C ILE A 74 -12.50 -17.72 -10.18
N PRO A 75 -13.43 -18.18 -11.04
CA PRO A 75 -14.22 -17.30 -11.90
C PRO A 75 -15.01 -16.26 -11.08
N GLU A 76 -15.19 -15.05 -11.61
CA GLU A 76 -15.88 -13.96 -10.89
C GLU A 76 -17.30 -14.33 -10.45
N GLU A 77 -18.03 -15.06 -11.29
CA GLU A 77 -19.36 -15.61 -11.02
C GLU A 77 -19.43 -16.52 -9.77
N LYS A 78 -18.31 -17.15 -9.37
CA LYS A 78 -18.25 -18.06 -8.22
C LYS A 78 -17.80 -17.38 -6.92
N GLN A 79 -17.70 -16.05 -6.89
CA GLN A 79 -17.23 -15.30 -5.72
C GLN A 79 -17.98 -15.63 -4.43
N GLY A 80 -19.30 -15.86 -4.51
CA GLY A 80 -20.16 -16.16 -3.36
C GLY A 80 -20.42 -17.64 -3.10
N HIS A 81 -19.78 -18.55 -3.85
CA HIS A 81 -20.09 -20.00 -3.78
C HIS A 81 -19.35 -20.73 -2.66
N PHE A 82 -18.36 -20.07 -2.03
CA PHE A 82 -17.53 -20.67 -0.99
C PHE A 82 -17.98 -20.24 0.40
N VAL A 83 -17.80 -21.13 1.38
CA VAL A 83 -18.11 -20.85 2.80
C VAL A 83 -17.20 -19.77 3.39
N PHE A 84 -16.06 -19.51 2.75
CA PHE A 84 -15.11 -18.46 3.14
C PHE A 84 -15.15 -17.28 2.17
N ALA A 85 -14.89 -16.08 2.70
CA ALA A 85 -14.76 -14.89 1.89
C ALA A 85 -13.43 -14.90 1.11
N ILE A 86 -13.52 -14.95 -0.22
CA ILE A 86 -12.35 -15.06 -1.10
C ILE A 86 -11.44 -13.81 -1.08
N LEU A 87 -11.97 -12.66 -0.66
CA LEU A 87 -11.27 -11.37 -0.59
C LEU A 87 -10.63 -11.09 0.78
N VAL A 88 -10.63 -12.06 1.68
CA VAL A 88 -10.08 -11.91 3.03
C VAL A 88 -8.73 -12.60 3.11
N ALA A 89 -7.67 -11.82 3.37
CA ALA A 89 -6.29 -12.32 3.42
C ALA A 89 -6.01 -13.34 4.54
N THR A 90 -6.86 -13.41 5.58
CA THR A 90 -6.74 -14.39 6.67
C THR A 90 -7.26 -15.78 6.32
N LYS A 91 -7.85 -15.94 5.13
CA LYS A 91 -8.41 -17.22 4.66
C LYS A 91 -7.57 -17.79 3.52
N ILE A 92 -7.21 -19.06 3.66
CA ILE A 92 -6.64 -19.85 2.56
C ILE A 92 -7.78 -20.35 1.67
N TRP A 93 -7.47 -20.62 0.40
CA TRP A 93 -8.38 -21.35 -0.48
C TRP A 93 -7.95 -22.82 -0.41
N PRO A 94 -8.76 -23.70 0.21
CA PRO A 94 -8.39 -25.10 0.34
C PRO A 94 -8.14 -25.71 -1.03
N GLU A 95 -7.01 -26.42 -1.19
CA GLU A 95 -6.62 -27.03 -2.46
C GLU A 95 -7.62 -28.11 -2.91
N GLU A 96 -8.39 -28.67 -1.98
CA GLU A 96 -9.49 -29.61 -2.22
C GLU A 96 -10.70 -28.97 -2.92
N LEU A 97 -10.86 -27.65 -2.77
CA LEU A 97 -11.99 -26.88 -3.34
C LEU A 97 -11.58 -26.06 -4.56
N VAL A 98 -10.31 -25.65 -4.63
CA VAL A 98 -9.77 -24.84 -5.70
C VAL A 98 -8.43 -25.43 -6.13
N ASP A 99 -8.45 -26.10 -7.27
CA ASP A 99 -7.28 -26.77 -7.83
C ASP A 99 -6.13 -25.79 -8.07
N VAL A 100 -4.91 -26.29 -7.84
CA VAL A 100 -3.66 -25.57 -8.08
C VAL A 100 -3.18 -25.88 -9.50
N ALA A 101 -3.24 -24.89 -10.38
CA ALA A 101 -2.71 -25.00 -11.73
C ALA A 101 -1.21 -24.65 -11.75
N ILE A 102 -0.37 -25.62 -12.13
CA ILE A 102 1.09 -25.48 -12.22
C ILE A 102 1.45 -25.25 -13.69
N GLU A 103 1.55 -23.98 -14.09
CA GLU A 103 2.26 -23.44 -15.26
C GLU A 103 1.57 -22.14 -15.68
N LEU A 104 2.00 -21.01 -15.14
CA LEU A 104 1.73 -19.73 -15.79
C LEU A 104 2.97 -18.84 -15.69
N HIS A 105 3.61 -18.55 -16.80
CA HIS A 105 4.77 -17.67 -16.82
C HIS A 105 4.30 -16.21 -16.67
N ILE A 106 4.14 -15.73 -15.43
CA ILE A 106 3.82 -14.32 -15.16
C ILE A 106 5.12 -13.64 -14.67
N ALA A 107 5.65 -12.73 -15.48
CA ALA A 107 6.87 -12.00 -15.15
C ALA A 107 6.63 -10.86 -14.13
N ASN A 108 7.55 -10.78 -13.15
CA ASN A 108 7.90 -9.65 -12.26
C ASN A 108 6.79 -8.96 -11.45
N HIS A 109 6.79 -9.14 -10.12
CA HIS A 109 5.83 -8.46 -9.23
C HIS A 109 6.47 -7.89 -7.95
N THR A 110 6.39 -6.57 -7.83
CA THR A 110 6.35 -5.85 -6.54
C THR A 110 4.89 -5.43 -6.32
N GLN A 111 4.39 -5.44 -5.10
CA GLN A 111 2.94 -5.52 -4.86
C GLN A 111 2.08 -4.31 -5.30
N SER A 112 2.69 -3.13 -5.46
CA SER A 112 2.05 -1.95 -6.05
C SER A 112 2.27 -1.83 -7.56
N HIS A 113 3.12 -2.67 -8.14
CA HIS A 113 3.49 -2.66 -9.55
C HIS A 113 2.86 -3.83 -10.26
N VAL A 114 1.76 -3.54 -10.94
CA VAL A 114 0.99 -4.52 -11.66
C VAL A 114 1.06 -4.19 -13.14
N VAL A 115 1.18 -5.22 -13.98
CA VAL A 115 1.22 -5.09 -15.43
C VAL A 115 -0.20 -5.05 -16.01
N PRO A 116 -0.41 -4.45 -17.19
CA PRO A 116 -1.70 -4.52 -17.88
C PRO A 116 -2.18 -5.97 -17.99
N GLY A 117 -3.43 -6.22 -17.60
CA GLY A 117 -4.02 -7.56 -17.54
C GLY A 117 -4.03 -8.20 -16.15
N ILE A 118 -3.43 -7.57 -15.14
CA ILE A 118 -3.65 -7.91 -13.73
C ILE A 118 -4.18 -6.66 -13.02
N ASP A 119 -5.21 -6.85 -12.22
CA ASP A 119 -5.83 -5.78 -11.44
C ASP A 119 -5.89 -6.16 -9.95
N PHE A 120 -6.27 -5.19 -9.14
CA PHE A 120 -6.42 -5.32 -7.72
C PHE A 120 -7.84 -5.74 -7.35
N SER A 121 -7.95 -6.60 -6.34
CA SER A 121 -9.24 -6.91 -5.73
C SER A 121 -9.59 -5.91 -4.62
N ASP A 122 -10.83 -5.96 -4.15
CA ASP A 122 -11.32 -5.18 -3.01
C ASP A 122 -10.93 -5.79 -1.65
N ASP A 123 -9.79 -6.48 -1.60
CA ASP A 123 -9.22 -6.97 -0.34
C ASP A 123 -8.76 -5.75 0.49
N PRO A 124 -9.33 -5.51 1.69
CA PRO A 124 -9.05 -4.32 2.47
C PRO A 124 -7.58 -4.22 2.89
N LEU A 125 -6.92 -5.36 3.14
CA LEU A 125 -5.50 -5.38 3.48
C LEU A 125 -4.66 -4.98 2.26
N ARG A 126 -5.02 -5.47 1.07
CA ARG A 126 -4.32 -5.13 -0.17
C ARG A 126 -4.48 -3.66 -0.53
N GLN A 127 -5.66 -3.09 -0.34
CA GLN A 127 -5.92 -1.67 -0.61
C GLN A 127 -5.01 -0.77 0.24
N GLY A 128 -4.83 -1.08 1.53
CA GLY A 128 -3.88 -0.35 2.39
C GLY A 128 -2.41 -0.52 1.97
N ARG A 129 -2.03 -1.71 1.51
CA ARG A 129 -0.66 -2.00 1.04
C ARG A 129 -0.26 -1.15 -0.17
N LYS A 130 -1.17 -0.89 -1.11
CA LYS A 130 -0.92 -0.05 -2.29
C LYS A 130 -0.29 1.29 -1.91
N PHE A 131 -0.89 1.94 -0.91
CA PHE A 131 -0.43 3.22 -0.39
C PHE A 131 0.90 3.07 0.36
N SER A 132 0.97 2.14 1.31
CA SER A 132 2.12 2.00 2.20
C SER A 132 3.44 1.73 1.46
N TYR A 133 3.43 0.87 0.44
CA TYR A 133 4.65 0.56 -0.31
C TYR A 133 5.20 1.73 -1.09
N PHE A 134 4.37 2.69 -1.49
CA PHE A 134 4.80 3.91 -2.15
C PHE A 134 5.28 4.94 -1.13
N ASP A 135 4.48 5.19 -0.10
CA ASP A 135 4.78 6.16 0.96
C ASP A 135 6.11 5.85 1.67
N THR A 136 6.36 4.58 2.01
CA THR A 136 7.60 4.19 2.71
C THR A 136 8.87 4.44 1.90
N GLN A 137 8.79 4.52 0.57
CA GLN A 137 9.98 4.79 -0.25
C GLN A 137 10.45 6.23 -0.12
N ILE A 138 9.53 7.15 0.21
CA ILE A 138 9.85 8.57 0.40
C ILE A 138 10.80 8.73 1.57
N SER A 139 10.52 8.05 2.70
CA SER A 139 11.38 8.10 3.89
C SER A 139 12.64 7.22 3.75
N ARG A 140 12.55 6.09 3.05
CA ARG A 140 13.67 5.14 2.92
C ARG A 140 14.72 5.55 1.90
N LEU A 141 14.31 6.10 0.75
CA LEU A 141 15.19 6.35 -0.39
C LEU A 141 15.29 7.82 -0.80
N ASP A 142 14.53 8.74 -0.20
CA ASP A 142 14.33 10.10 -0.69
C ASP A 142 13.68 10.13 -2.09
N TRP A 143 12.78 11.09 -2.30
CA TRP A 143 11.94 11.17 -3.50
C TRP A 143 12.76 11.27 -4.79
N ALA A 144 13.84 12.05 -4.76
CA ALA A 144 14.66 12.33 -5.93
C ALA A 144 15.54 11.12 -6.35
N THR A 145 15.91 10.26 -5.41
CA THR A 145 16.62 9.01 -5.70
C THR A 145 15.65 7.91 -6.12
N PHE A 146 14.45 7.87 -5.52
CA PHE A 146 13.41 6.89 -5.86
C PHE A 146 12.97 7.02 -7.32
N GLY A 147 12.67 8.25 -7.79
CA GLY A 147 12.30 8.48 -9.19
C GLY A 147 13.40 8.12 -10.19
N ARG A 148 14.69 8.24 -9.81
CA ARG A 148 15.83 7.88 -10.67
C ARG A 148 16.12 6.39 -10.71
N LYS A 149 16.05 5.68 -9.59
CA LYS A 149 16.34 4.23 -9.53
C LYS A 149 15.24 3.37 -10.15
N PHE A 150 14.01 3.87 -10.21
CA PHE A 150 12.87 3.13 -10.76
C PHE A 150 12.16 3.91 -11.89
N PRO A 151 12.82 4.11 -13.05
CA PRO A 151 12.30 4.92 -14.13
C PRO A 151 11.10 4.30 -14.86
N SER A 152 10.73 3.04 -14.58
CA SER A 152 9.49 2.42 -15.07
C SER A 152 8.25 2.91 -14.31
N ILE A 153 8.40 3.35 -13.05
CA ILE A 153 7.33 3.91 -12.22
C ILE A 153 7.05 5.37 -12.62
N ALA A 154 8.10 6.13 -12.94
CA ALA A 154 8.03 7.52 -13.38
C ALA A 154 7.54 7.70 -14.83
N ARG A 155 7.41 6.62 -15.60
CA ARG A 155 6.95 6.63 -17.00
C ARG A 155 5.49 6.20 -17.19
N CYS A 156 4.74 6.06 -16.10
CA CYS A 156 3.29 5.93 -16.24
C CYS A 156 2.76 7.26 -16.79
N SER A 157 1.95 7.22 -17.85
CA SER A 157 1.49 8.38 -18.63
C SER A 157 0.70 9.44 -17.85
N CYS A 158 0.43 9.21 -16.56
CA CYS A 158 -0.11 10.16 -15.60
C CYS A 158 0.95 11.00 -14.87
N ALA A 159 2.24 10.69 -15.03
CA ALA A 159 3.33 11.57 -14.65
C ALA A 159 3.54 12.60 -15.77
N GLY A 160 2.76 13.69 -15.71
CA GLY A 160 2.98 14.85 -16.58
C GLY A 160 4.41 15.36 -16.47
N GLU A 161 4.91 15.91 -17.58
CA GLU A 161 6.22 16.52 -17.77
C GLU A 161 6.51 17.57 -16.68
N GLY A 162 7.09 17.13 -15.55
CA GLY A 162 7.28 18.02 -14.40
C GLY A 162 8.31 17.54 -13.38
N ILE A 163 9.15 16.57 -13.73
CA ILE A 163 10.27 16.17 -12.85
C ILE A 163 11.40 17.18 -13.08
N SER A 164 11.48 18.22 -12.24
CA SER A 164 12.62 19.14 -12.28
C SER A 164 13.91 18.40 -11.88
N SER A 165 15.04 18.85 -12.41
CA SER A 165 16.36 18.29 -12.10
C SER A 165 16.68 18.39 -10.61
N ASP A 166 17.30 17.32 -10.09
CA ASP A 166 17.64 17.20 -8.67
C ASP A 166 18.86 18.06 -8.31
N HIS A 167 18.69 18.96 -7.35
CA HIS A 167 19.73 19.85 -6.82
C HIS A 167 20.39 19.33 -5.52
N GLY A 168 20.13 18.09 -5.10
CA GLY A 168 20.76 17.47 -3.93
C GLY A 168 20.38 18.11 -2.59
N LYS A 169 19.26 18.85 -2.55
CA LYS A 169 18.75 19.54 -1.35
C LYS A 169 17.45 18.89 -0.90
N ARG A 170 17.30 18.69 0.42
CA ARG A 170 16.00 18.30 1.00
C ARG A 170 14.91 19.26 0.55
N SER A 171 13.79 18.71 0.08
CA SER A 171 12.58 19.48 -0.18
C SER A 171 12.13 20.19 1.10
N LYS A 172 12.03 21.52 1.08
CA LYS A 172 11.26 22.25 2.10
C LYS A 172 9.79 21.83 1.92
N HIS A 173 9.24 21.14 2.93
CA HIS A 173 7.83 20.77 3.13
C HIS A 173 6.95 21.16 1.93
N LEU A 174 6.76 20.22 1.00
CA LEU A 174 5.89 20.40 -0.15
C LEU A 174 4.45 20.53 0.36
N SER A 175 3.99 21.76 0.50
CA SER A 175 2.58 22.07 0.68
C SER A 175 1.88 21.95 -0.67
N GLN A 176 0.67 21.39 -0.68
CA GLN A 176 -0.23 21.30 -1.83
C GLN A 176 -0.47 22.65 -2.52
N MET A 177 -0.18 23.77 -1.82
CA MET A 177 -0.23 25.14 -2.35
C MET A 177 0.86 25.47 -3.36
N LYS A 178 1.93 24.65 -3.45
CA LYS A 178 3.08 24.93 -4.32
C LYS A 178 2.86 24.52 -5.78
N PHE A 179 1.86 23.66 -6.02
CA PHE A 179 1.46 23.20 -7.34
C PHE A 179 -0.08 23.17 -7.44
N PRO A 180 -0.74 24.34 -7.51
CA PRO A 180 -2.18 24.37 -7.75
C PRO A 180 -2.48 23.80 -9.15
N PRO A 181 -3.53 22.96 -9.31
CA PRO A 181 -3.98 22.52 -10.63
C PRO A 181 -4.45 23.72 -11.47
N SER A 182 -4.25 23.66 -12.79
CA SER A 182 -4.67 24.72 -13.72
C SER A 182 -6.19 24.95 -13.72
N GLU A 183 -6.96 23.90 -13.41
CA GLU A 183 -8.40 23.98 -13.17
C GLU A 183 -8.72 23.57 -11.74
N PRO A 184 -9.48 24.39 -10.97
CA PRO A 184 -9.83 24.06 -9.60
C PRO A 184 -10.81 22.87 -9.56
N THR A 185 -10.31 21.69 -9.21
CA THR A 185 -11.11 20.44 -9.12
C THR A 185 -12.17 20.49 -8.02
N ILE A 186 -12.07 21.44 -7.09
CA ILE A 186 -12.95 21.58 -5.92
C ILE A 186 -14.03 22.66 -6.07
N ALA A 187 -14.12 23.31 -7.23
CA ALA A 187 -15.17 24.28 -7.50
C ALA A 187 -16.54 23.64 -7.23
N SER A 188 -17.40 24.30 -6.45
CA SER A 188 -18.72 23.83 -5.99
C SER A 188 -18.78 22.71 -4.94
N LEU A 189 -17.64 22.17 -4.48
CA LEU A 189 -17.63 21.19 -3.40
C LEU A 189 -17.88 21.86 -2.03
N ARG A 190 -18.53 21.12 -1.12
CA ARG A 190 -18.66 21.48 0.29
C ARG A 190 -17.48 20.89 1.06
N ILE A 191 -16.67 21.75 1.66
CA ILE A 191 -15.45 21.37 2.38
C ILE A 191 -15.60 21.74 3.85
N THR A 192 -15.45 20.77 4.75
CA THR A 192 -15.50 20.99 6.19
C THR A 192 -14.08 21.10 6.75
N ILE A 193 -13.79 22.20 7.45
CA ILE A 193 -12.53 22.41 8.16
C ILE A 193 -12.77 22.12 9.65
N ILE A 194 -12.14 21.07 10.16
CA ILE A 194 -12.25 20.67 11.56
C ILE A 194 -11.13 21.34 12.35
N ILE A 195 -11.49 22.08 13.40
CA ILE A 195 -10.55 22.84 14.23
C ILE A 195 -10.43 22.17 15.60
N GLY A 196 -9.21 21.76 15.96
CA GLY A 196 -8.86 21.25 17.28
C GLY A 196 -8.35 22.33 18.24
N ASP A 197 -8.07 21.93 19.47
CA ASP A 197 -7.50 22.83 20.49
C ASP A 197 -6.09 23.33 20.08
N ARG A 198 -5.82 24.61 20.36
CA ARG A 198 -4.55 25.30 20.02
C ARG A 198 -4.22 25.31 18.52
N TYR A 199 -5.23 25.43 17.66
CA TYR A 199 -4.98 25.69 16.24
C TYR A 199 -4.31 27.05 16.02
N ASP A 200 -3.48 27.14 14.98
CA ASP A 200 -2.88 28.41 14.55
C ASP A 200 -3.89 29.21 13.71
N PRO A 201 -4.33 30.39 14.17
CA PRO A 201 -5.30 31.21 13.45
C PRO A 201 -4.78 31.72 12.10
N VAL A 202 -3.46 31.90 11.96
CA VAL A 202 -2.86 32.37 10.70
C VAL A 202 -2.92 31.28 9.65
N ALA A 203 -2.53 30.06 10.02
CA ALA A 203 -2.63 28.90 9.13
C ALA A 203 -4.08 28.57 8.76
N PHE A 204 -5.00 28.62 9.72
CA PHE A 204 -6.42 28.38 9.47
C PHE A 204 -7.02 29.40 8.47
N ASN A 205 -6.78 30.69 8.68
CA ASN A 205 -7.27 31.73 7.76
C ASN A 205 -6.63 31.60 6.38
N GLY A 206 -5.37 31.18 6.29
CA GLY A 206 -4.71 30.87 5.02
C GLY A 206 -5.42 29.76 4.24
N ILE A 207 -5.75 28.64 4.92
CA ILE A 207 -6.46 27.52 4.31
C ILE A 207 -7.87 27.93 3.88
N LYS A 208 -8.61 28.63 4.75
CA LYS A 208 -9.97 29.08 4.45
C LYS A 208 -10.02 30.02 3.24
N THR A 209 -9.06 30.94 3.15
CA THR A 209 -8.94 31.86 2.01
C THR A 209 -8.60 31.12 0.73
N ALA A 210 -7.68 30.14 0.79
CA ALA A 210 -7.31 29.32 -0.36
C ALA A 210 -8.51 28.51 -0.89
N VAL A 211 -9.25 27.85 0.00
CA VAL A 211 -10.44 27.06 -0.35
C VAL A 211 -11.54 27.95 -0.96
N ALA A 212 -11.77 29.14 -0.39
CA ALA A 212 -12.72 30.10 -0.93
C ALA A 212 -12.30 30.61 -2.31
N SER A 213 -11.01 30.92 -2.51
CA SER A 213 -10.47 31.35 -3.81
C SER A 213 -10.58 30.28 -4.90
N ALA A 214 -10.65 29.01 -4.52
CA ALA A 214 -10.85 27.88 -5.42
C ALA A 214 -12.34 27.59 -5.71
N GLY A 215 -13.28 28.42 -5.23
CA GLY A 215 -14.71 28.31 -5.51
C GLY A 215 -15.43 27.20 -4.72
N ALA A 216 -14.84 26.72 -3.63
CA ALA A 216 -15.46 25.74 -2.74
C ALA A 216 -16.21 26.43 -1.58
N LEU A 217 -17.30 25.82 -1.14
CA LEU A 217 -18.09 26.28 0.01
C LEU A 217 -17.51 25.68 1.30
N SER A 218 -16.92 26.50 2.17
CA SER A 218 -16.28 26.04 3.40
C SER A 218 -17.20 26.12 4.63
N PHE A 219 -17.13 25.12 5.50
CA PHE A 219 -17.80 25.08 6.80
C PHE A 219 -16.79 24.82 7.93
N ASP A 220 -16.92 25.57 9.01
CA ASP A 220 -16.03 25.43 10.17
C ASP A 220 -16.71 24.58 11.25
N ILE A 221 -16.08 23.48 11.66
CA ILE A 221 -16.52 22.67 12.78
C ILE A 221 -15.44 22.72 13.85
N GLY A 222 -15.72 23.41 14.95
CA GLY A 222 -14.85 23.51 16.10
C GLY A 222 -15.53 23.04 17.37
N MET A 223 -14.73 22.69 18.38
CA MET A 223 -15.26 22.37 19.71
C MET A 223 -15.86 23.63 20.34
N LYS A 224 -17.19 23.67 20.49
CA LYS A 224 -17.88 24.76 21.20
C LYS A 224 -17.58 24.62 22.69
N ARG A 225 -16.50 25.23 23.17
CA ARG A 225 -16.23 25.34 24.61
C ARG A 225 -17.16 26.40 25.19
N SER A 226 -18.31 25.99 25.70
CA SER A 226 -19.00 26.77 26.73
C SER A 226 -18.16 26.68 28.01
N LEU A 227 -17.87 27.82 28.65
CA LEU A 227 -17.29 27.82 29.99
C LEU A 227 -18.18 26.98 30.92
N ILE A 228 -17.57 26.01 31.60
CA ILE A 228 -18.23 25.18 32.59
C ILE A 228 -18.09 25.92 33.92
N TYR A 229 -19.20 26.37 34.47
CA TYR A 229 -19.25 27.07 35.76
C TYR A 229 -19.49 26.06 36.88
N ALA A 230 -18.86 26.27 38.03
CA ALA A 230 -19.20 25.50 39.23
C ALA A 230 -20.66 25.77 39.62
N HIS A 231 -21.30 24.82 40.30
CA HIS A 231 -22.70 24.97 40.70
C HIS A 231 -22.85 26.18 41.65
N GLY A 232 -23.45 27.27 41.15
CA GLY A 232 -23.64 28.52 41.88
C GLY A 232 -22.90 29.75 41.33
N GLU A 233 -22.03 29.60 40.32
CA GLU A 233 -21.30 30.73 39.71
C GLU A 233 -22.10 31.37 38.56
N SER A 234 -22.22 32.70 38.57
CA SER A 234 -22.86 33.45 37.48
C SER A 234 -21.84 33.84 36.40
N LYS A 235 -22.30 33.94 35.14
CA LYS A 235 -21.43 34.28 33.98
C LYS A 235 -20.71 35.62 34.11
N GLU A 236 -21.17 36.51 34.97
CA GLU A 236 -20.69 37.88 35.13
C GLU A 236 -19.56 38.01 36.18
N SER A 237 -19.35 36.98 36.99
CA SER A 237 -18.36 36.99 38.08
C SER A 237 -17.05 36.25 37.76
N ALA A 238 -16.98 35.61 36.59
CA ALA A 238 -15.76 34.98 36.09
C ALA A 238 -14.84 36.05 35.43
N LYS A 239 -13.65 36.24 35.99
CA LYS A 239 -12.57 37.04 35.38
C LYS A 239 -12.06 36.43 34.08
#